data_AF-A0A933D1C2-F1
#
_entry.id   AF-A0A933D1C2-F1
#
_cell.length_a   1.000
_cell.length_b   1.000
_cell.length_c   1.000
_cell.angle_alpha   90.00
_cell.angle_beta   90.00
_cell.angle_gamma   90.00
#
_symmetry.space_group_name_H-M   'P 1'
#
loop_
_entity.id
_entity.type
_entity.pdbx_description
1 polymer ?
#
loop_
_entity_poly.entity_id
_entity_poly.type
_entity_poly.pdbx_seq_one_letter_code
_entity_poly.pdbx_strand_id
1 'polypeptide(L)'
;MSELKPDSPTLLFAELLMAAIRQAVREELRAANNSHVPDRLLEIEEAAKLLAVSVDWLYHNRKKLPFTRKIGPKMLRFSYAGMLRWMEAKKFS
;
A
#
# COMPACT_ATOMS: atom_id res chain seq x y z
N MET A 1 -38.49 -33.53 3.19
CA MET A 1 -37.19 -33.06 2.67
C MET A 1 -37.52 -32.08 1.55
N SER A 2 -37.86 -30.83 1.88
CA SER A 2 -38.33 -29.86 0.89
C SER A 2 -37.16 -29.30 0.11
N GLU A 3 -37.09 -29.64 -1.18
CA GLU A 3 -36.23 -28.99 -2.16
C GLU A 3 -36.56 -27.49 -2.21
N LEU A 4 -35.59 -26.66 -1.87
CA LEU A 4 -35.66 -25.23 -2.11
C LEU A 4 -35.62 -25.01 -3.63
N LYS A 5 -36.77 -24.64 -4.19
CA LYS A 5 -36.94 -24.33 -5.61
C LYS A 5 -36.14 -23.05 -5.94
N PRO A 6 -35.45 -22.98 -7.09
CA PRO A 6 -34.54 -21.88 -7.44
C PRO A 6 -35.19 -20.48 -7.40
N ASP A 7 -36.51 -20.38 -7.57
CA ASP A 7 -37.25 -19.12 -7.57
C ASP A 7 -37.80 -18.70 -6.19
N SER A 8 -37.23 -19.21 -5.09
CA SER A 8 -37.70 -18.79 -3.77
C SER A 8 -37.30 -17.33 -3.49
N PRO A 9 -38.22 -16.48 -3.00
CA PRO A 9 -37.94 -15.06 -2.77
C PRO A 9 -36.79 -14.83 -1.78
N THR A 10 -36.56 -15.77 -0.86
CA THR A 10 -35.44 -15.76 0.08
C THR A 10 -34.09 -15.97 -0.61
N LEU A 11 -34.02 -16.88 -1.59
CA LEU A 11 -32.80 -17.09 -2.38
C LEU A 11 -32.51 -15.88 -3.25
N LEU A 12 -33.53 -15.31 -3.89
CA LEU A 12 -33.38 -14.09 -4.70
C LEU A 12 -32.89 -12.91 -3.87
N PHE A 13 -33.41 -12.73 -2.65
CA PHE A 13 -32.94 -11.70 -1.73
C PHE A 13 -31.50 -11.93 -1.29
N ALA A 14 -31.13 -13.17 -0.95
CA ALA A 14 -29.77 -13.51 -0.57
C ALA A 14 -28.77 -13.25 -1.71
N GLU A 15 -29.14 -13.57 -2.95
CA GLU A 15 -28.33 -13.29 -4.14
C GLU A 15 -28.14 -11.78 -4.35
N LEU A 16 -29.22 -11.01 -4.23
CA LEU A 16 -29.18 -9.55 -4.36
C LEU A 16 -28.31 -8.92 -3.25
N LEU A 17 -28.47 -9.38 -2.00
CA LEU A 17 -27.68 -8.91 -0.87
C LEU A 17 -26.19 -9.23 -1.06
N MET A 18 -25.87 -10.46 -1.49
CA MET A 18 -24.50 -10.86 -1.76
C MET A 18 -23.89 -10.09 -2.93
N ALA A 19 -24.68 -9.77 -3.96
CA ALA A 19 -24.25 -8.92 -5.06
C ALA A 19 -23.93 -7.49 -4.58
N ALA A 20 -24.79 -6.91 -3.74
CA ALA A 20 -24.56 -5.59 -3.13
C ALA A 20 -23.29 -5.57 -2.27
N ILE A 21 -23.09 -6.58 -1.42
CA ILE A 21 -21.86 -6.70 -0.60
C ILE A 21 -20.61 -6.79 -1.49
N ARG A 22 -20.65 -7.65 -2.52
CA ARG A 22 -19.52 -7.79 -3.47
C ARG A 22 -19.22 -6.47 -4.20
N GLN A 23 -20.26 -5.71 -4.55
CA GLN A 23 -20.10 -4.41 -5.19
C GLN A 23 -19.44 -3.41 -4.24
N ALA A 24 -19.95 -3.26 -3.03
CA ALA A 24 -19.38 -2.37 -2.02
C ALA A 24 -17.91 -2.70 -1.73
N VAL A 25 -17.59 -3.98 -1.52
CA VAL A 25 -16.20 -4.42 -1.31
C VAL A 25 -15.30 -4.08 -2.51
N ARG A 26 -15.81 -4.25 -3.74
CA ARG A 26 -15.04 -3.93 -4.95
C ARG A 26 -14.79 -2.43 -5.08
N GLU A 27 -15.76 -1.60 -4.73
CA GLU A 27 -15.62 -0.14 -4.75
C GLU A 27 -14.59 0.32 -3.72
N GLU A 28 -14.65 -0.19 -2.50
CA GLU A 28 -13.66 0.09 -1.44
C GLU A 28 -12.25 -0.36 -1.85
N LEU A 29 -12.10 -1.57 -2.38
CA LEU A 29 -10.81 -2.07 -2.87
C LEU A 29 -10.28 -1.23 -4.03
N ARG A 30 -11.15 -0.79 -4.95
CA ARG A 30 -10.77 0.10 -6.05
C ARG A 30 -10.35 1.47 -5.54
N ALA A 31 -11.06 2.05 -4.58
CA ALA A 31 -10.70 3.31 -3.96
C ALA A 31 -9.33 3.22 -3.27
N ALA A 32 -9.12 2.17 -2.47
CA ALA A 32 -7.84 1.89 -1.81
C ALA A 32 -6.69 1.66 -2.81
N ASN A 33 -6.98 1.03 -3.95
CA ASN A 33 -5.98 0.82 -5.00
C ASN A 33 -5.77 2.05 -5.90
N ASN A 34 -6.78 2.90 -6.12
CA ASN A 34 -6.65 4.14 -6.89
C ASN A 34 -5.89 5.23 -6.13
N SER A 35 -5.72 5.11 -4.82
CA SER A 35 -4.73 5.87 -4.06
C SER A 35 -3.27 5.51 -4.38
N HIS A 36 -3.01 4.75 -5.46
CA HIS A 36 -1.67 4.59 -6.03
C HIS A 36 -1.19 5.90 -6.67
N VAL A 37 -0.96 6.91 -5.83
CA VAL A 37 -0.13 8.05 -6.20
C VAL A 37 1.23 7.47 -6.57
N PRO A 38 1.74 7.72 -7.80
CA PRO A 38 3.05 7.22 -8.19
C PRO A 38 4.07 7.65 -7.14
N ASP A 39 4.75 6.67 -6.57
CA ASP A 39 5.66 6.88 -5.46
C ASP A 39 6.81 7.80 -5.91
N ARG A 40 6.91 8.97 -5.29
CA ARG A 40 7.98 9.92 -5.57
C ARG A 40 9.29 9.33 -5.09
N LEU A 41 10.21 9.13 -6.03
CA LEU A 41 11.56 8.69 -5.76
C LEU A 41 12.46 9.89 -5.46
N LEU A 42 13.04 9.89 -4.27
CA LEU A 42 13.95 10.93 -3.80
C LEU A 42 15.41 10.58 -4.08
N GLU A 43 16.22 11.62 -4.25
CA GLU A 43 17.68 11.52 -4.20
C GLU A 43 18.16 11.36 -2.75
N ILE A 44 19.45 11.05 -2.58
CA ILE A 44 19.99 10.71 -1.26
C ILE A 44 20.00 11.91 -0.31
N GLU A 45 20.23 13.12 -0.84
CA GLU A 45 20.24 14.37 -0.09
C GLU A 45 18.84 14.73 0.40
N GLU A 46 17.83 14.55 -0.44
CA GLU A 46 16.42 14.75 -0.08
C GLU A 46 16.00 13.76 1.01
N ALA A 47 16.37 12.47 0.85
CA ALA A 47 16.07 11.44 1.83
C ALA A 47 16.77 11.68 3.17
N ALA A 48 18.03 12.11 3.14
CA ALA A 48 18.83 12.44 4.32
C ALA A 48 18.21 13.59 5.11
N LYS A 49 17.80 14.66 4.42
CA LYS A 49 17.10 15.81 5.02
C LYS A 49 15.79 15.38 5.66
N LEU A 50 15.00 14.57 4.97
CA LEU A 50 13.69 14.14 5.46
C LEU A 50 13.78 13.25 6.70
N LEU A 51 14.81 12.40 6.79
CA LEU A 51 15.08 11.57 7.97
C LEU A 51 15.91 12.25 9.05
N ALA A 52 16.38 13.48 8.81
CA ALA A 52 17.32 14.21 9.67
C ALA A 52 18.59 13.39 10.02
N VAL A 53 19.16 12.70 9.02
CA VAL A 53 20.41 11.90 9.15
C VAL A 53 21.45 12.35 8.12
N SER A 54 22.69 11.89 8.27
CA SER A 54 23.72 12.15 7.26
C SER A 54 23.54 11.27 6.00
N VAL A 55 23.99 11.78 4.85
CA VAL A 55 24.07 11.02 3.59
C VAL A 55 24.90 9.74 3.76
N ASP A 56 26.01 9.84 4.48
CA ASP A 56 26.85 8.69 4.83
C ASP A 56 26.08 7.60 5.57
N TRP A 57 25.26 7.98 6.56
CA TRP A 57 24.45 7.02 7.29
C TRP A 57 23.50 6.26 6.35
N LEU A 58 22.89 6.95 5.38
CA LEU A 58 22.06 6.30 4.36
C LEU A 58 22.85 5.32 3.49
N TYR A 59 24.04 5.70 3.02
CA TYR A 59 24.88 4.77 2.24
C TYR A 59 25.21 3.50 3.02
N HIS A 60 25.60 3.64 4.29
CA HIS A 60 25.95 2.51 5.16
C HIS A 60 24.73 1.62 5.47
N ASN A 61 23.55 2.20 5.64
CA ASN A 61 22.35 1.48 6.06
C ASN A 61 21.42 1.07 4.92
N ARG A 62 21.67 1.49 3.66
CA ARG A 62 20.77 1.29 2.50
C ARG A 62 20.21 -0.13 2.34
N LYS A 63 20.98 -1.17 2.69
CA LYS A 63 20.58 -2.59 2.57
C LYS A 63 19.54 -3.01 3.61
N LYS A 64 19.44 -2.29 4.72
CA LYS A 64 18.52 -2.55 5.84
C LYS A 64 17.25 -1.71 5.77
N LEU A 65 17.24 -0.67 4.93
CA LEU A 65 16.13 0.27 4.82
C LEU A 65 15.12 -0.23 3.77
N PRO A 66 13.84 -0.45 4.14
CA PRO A 66 12.85 -1.11 3.27
C PRO A 66 12.37 -0.22 2.11
N PHE A 67 12.68 1.07 2.15
CA PHE A 67 12.30 2.06 1.13
C PHE A 67 13.43 2.38 0.14
N THR A 68 14.59 1.74 0.26
CA THR A 68 15.70 1.92 -0.69
C THR A 68 15.41 1.19 -1.99
N ARG A 69 15.56 1.88 -3.13
CA ARG A 69 15.47 1.29 -4.47
C ARG A 69 16.77 1.51 -5.23
N LYS A 70 17.33 0.44 -5.79
CA LYS A 70 18.46 0.51 -6.72
C LYS A 70 17.91 0.46 -8.14
N ILE A 71 17.96 1.59 -8.84
CA ILE A 71 17.42 1.70 -10.21
C ILE A 71 18.49 1.31 -11.25
N GLY A 72 19.77 1.48 -10.92
CA GLY A 72 20.87 1.14 -11.81
C GLY A 72 22.24 1.11 -11.10
N PRO A 73 23.34 0.93 -11.85
CA PRO A 73 24.68 1.08 -11.31
C PRO A 73 24.85 2.47 -10.68
N LYS A 74 25.26 2.52 -9.40
CA LYS A 74 25.45 3.75 -8.62
C LYS A 74 24.21 4.67 -8.49
N MET A 75 23.04 4.23 -8.94
CA MET A 75 21.80 5.03 -8.88
C MET A 75 20.86 4.48 -7.82
N LEU A 76 20.96 5.08 -6.62
CA LEU A 76 20.05 4.82 -5.51
C LEU A 76 18.96 5.89 -5.48
N ARG A 77 17.74 5.43 -5.17
CA ARG A 77 16.57 6.26 -4.94
C ARG A 77 15.84 5.78 -3.70
N PHE A 78 15.08 6.67 -3.09
CA PHE A 78 14.36 6.37 -1.86
C PHE A 78 12.87 6.65 -2.06
N SER A 79 12.04 5.66 -1.74
CA SER A 79 10.58 5.76 -1.79
C SER A 79 10.10 6.75 -0.73
N TYR A 80 9.53 7.89 -1.16
CA TYR A 80 8.96 8.87 -0.22
C TYR A 80 7.84 8.23 0.62
N ALA A 81 6.92 7.50 -0.02
CA ALA A 81 5.83 6.84 0.69
C ALA A 81 6.35 5.76 1.66
N GLY A 82 7.37 4.99 1.25
CA GLY A 82 7.99 3.98 2.09
C GLY A 82 8.71 4.57 3.31
N MET A 83 9.35 5.73 3.17
CA MET A 83 9.97 6.46 4.28
C MET A 83 8.93 6.92 5.30
N LEU A 84 7.82 7.51 4.85
CA LEU A 84 6.74 7.93 5.75
C LEU A 84 6.20 6.76 6.57
N ARG A 85 5.88 5.64 5.90
CA ARG A 85 5.40 4.41 6.55
C ARG A 85 6.39 3.86 7.57
N TRP A 86 7.69 3.87 7.23
CA TRP A 86 8.73 3.37 8.12
C TRP A 86 8.93 4.25 9.35
N MET A 87 8.86 5.58 9.19
CA MET A 87 8.91 6.51 10.32
C MET A 87 7.70 6.37 11.23
N GLU A 88 6.51 6.18 10.68
CA GLU A 88 5.28 5.96 11.44
C GLU A 88 5.37 4.66 12.26
N ALA A 89 5.80 3.55 11.64
CA ALA A 89 6.01 2.28 12.34
C ALA A 89 7.02 2.40 13.50
N LYS A 90 8.04 3.27 13.38
CA LYS A 90 9.02 3.51 14.44
C LYS A 90 8.54 4.41 15.57
N LYS A 91 7.54 5.26 15.36
CA LYS A 91 7.01 6.16 16.41
C LYS A 91 6.25 5.42 17.51
N PHE A 92 5.86 4.16 17.27
CA PHE A 92 5.15 3.30 18.23
C PHE A 92 6.03 2.22 18.87
N SER A 93 7.37 2.39 18.84
CA SER A 93 8.34 1.51 19.49
C SER A 93 9.14 2.23 20.57
#